data_AF-A0A811PV86-F1
#
_entry.id   AF-A0A811PV86-F1
#
_cell.length_a   1.000
_cell.length_b   1.000
_cell.length_c   1.000
_cell.angle_alpha   90.00
_cell.angle_beta   90.00
_cell.angle_gamma   90.00
#
_symmetry.space_group_name_H-M   'P 1'
#
loop_
_entity.id
_entity.type
_entity.pdbx_description
1 polymer ?
#
loop_
_entity_poly.entity_id
_entity_poly.type
_entity_poly.pdbx_seq_one_letter_code
_entity_poly.pdbx_strand_id
1 'polypeptide(L)'
;MRLLVVGCPFSAAEDDAGVVSSILELCSLEKQRSLAVNKTGAYVSVQEGLVMTNAVENKHFFRKGIMGNWRNHMTSEMAARLDGIVEEALKGSGFTFGYTNTSN
;
A
#
# COMPACT_ATOMS: atom_id res chain seq x y z
N MET A 1 -19.06 0.16 -1.71
CA MET A 1 -17.98 0.70 -0.84
C MET A 1 -18.13 2.21 -0.81
N ARG A 2 -18.82 2.77 0.21
CA ARG A 2 -18.92 4.22 0.35
C ARG A 2 -17.72 4.70 1.16
N LEU A 3 -16.80 5.45 0.54
CA LEU A 3 -15.65 6.07 1.21
C LEU A 3 -16.13 7.24 2.09
N LEU A 4 -16.77 6.95 3.23
CA LEU A 4 -17.41 7.93 4.11
C LEU A 4 -16.46 8.62 5.10
N VAL A 5 -15.19 8.20 5.15
CA VAL A 5 -14.26 8.58 6.23
C VAL A 5 -13.71 10.01 6.09
N VAL A 6 -13.73 10.57 4.88
CA VAL A 6 -13.22 11.94 4.61
C VAL A 6 -14.29 13.02 4.80
N GLY A 7 -15.55 12.63 5.11
CA GLY A 7 -16.66 13.57 5.24
C GLY A 7 -17.24 14.09 3.91
N CYS A 8 -16.72 13.60 2.77
CA CYS A 8 -17.20 13.92 1.42
C CYS A 8 -17.79 12.67 0.76
N PRO A 9 -19.07 12.34 1.01
CA PRO A 9 -19.71 11.21 0.36
C PRO A 9 -19.88 11.45 -1.14
N PHE A 10 -19.73 10.41 -1.94
CA PHE A 10 -20.14 10.45 -3.35
C PHE A 10 -21.66 10.61 -3.45
N SER A 11 -22.07 11.46 -4.37
CA SER A 11 -23.45 11.58 -4.81
C SER A 11 -23.86 10.42 -5.74
N ALA A 12 -25.15 10.16 -5.85
CA ALA A 12 -25.66 9.16 -6.80
C ALA A 12 -25.23 9.46 -8.25
N ALA A 13 -25.19 10.74 -8.63
CA ALA A 13 -24.74 11.15 -9.96
C ALA A 13 -23.26 10.85 -10.20
N GLU A 14 -22.39 10.98 -9.19
CA GLU A 14 -20.97 10.61 -9.29
C GLU A 14 -20.79 9.10 -9.35
N ASP A 15 -21.58 8.35 -8.57
CA ASP A 15 -21.60 6.89 -8.62
C ASP A 15 -22.04 6.40 -10.02
N ASP A 16 -23.13 6.94 -10.57
CA ASP A 16 -23.65 6.63 -11.91
C ASP A 16 -22.68 7.06 -13.03
N ALA A 17 -21.96 8.16 -12.83
CA ALA A 17 -20.90 8.61 -13.73
C ALA A 17 -19.61 7.77 -13.62
N GLY A 18 -19.55 6.81 -12.70
CA GLY A 18 -18.41 5.91 -12.54
C GLY A 18 -17.18 6.55 -11.86
N VAL A 19 -17.35 7.66 -11.16
CA VAL A 19 -16.25 8.40 -10.49
C VAL A 19 -15.46 7.49 -9.55
N VAL A 20 -16.15 6.62 -8.80
CA VAL A 20 -15.50 5.64 -7.92
C VAL A 20 -14.56 4.71 -8.70
N SER A 21 -15.00 4.19 -9.84
CA SER A 21 -14.19 3.32 -10.70
C SER A 21 -12.98 4.07 -11.26
N SER A 22 -13.15 5.33 -11.68
CA SER A 22 -12.04 6.16 -12.13
C SER A 22 -11.01 6.43 -11.03
N ILE A 23 -11.45 6.62 -9.78
CA ILE A 23 -10.54 6.77 -8.63
C ILE A 23 -9.81 5.46 -8.37
N LEU A 24 -10.50 4.31 -8.38
CA LEU A 24 -9.87 3.00 -8.21
C LEU A 24 -8.82 2.73 -9.29
N GLU A 25 -9.12 3.06 -10.54
CA GLU A 25 -8.15 2.95 -11.64
C GLU A 25 -6.95 3.89 -11.42
N LEU A 26 -7.22 5.17 -11.13
CA LEU A 26 -6.19 6.19 -10.90
C LEU A 26 -5.25 5.80 -9.77
N CYS A 27 -5.81 5.34 -8.65
CA CYS A 27 -5.07 4.95 -7.45
C CYS A 27 -4.55 3.50 -7.51
N SER A 28 -4.85 2.75 -8.57
CA SER A 28 -4.30 1.40 -8.74
C SER A 28 -2.78 1.45 -8.80
N LEU A 29 -2.14 0.42 -8.24
CA LEU A 29 -0.69 0.35 -8.20
C LEU A 29 -0.07 0.37 -9.61
N GLU A 30 -0.68 -0.32 -10.56
CA GLU A 30 -0.22 -0.35 -11.95
C GLU A 30 -0.31 1.03 -12.60
N LYS A 31 -1.43 1.75 -12.41
CA LYS A 31 -1.56 3.12 -12.92
C LYS A 31 -0.51 4.03 -12.28
N GLN A 32 -0.39 4.02 -10.95
CA GLN A 32 0.58 4.85 -10.24
C GLN A 32 2.02 4.56 -10.67
N ARG A 33 2.42 3.28 -10.81
CA ARG A 33 3.74 2.88 -11.33
C ARG A 33 3.96 3.36 -12.77
N SER A 34 2.90 3.46 -13.58
CA SER A 34 2.99 3.84 -14.98
C SER A 34 3.24 5.34 -15.22
N LEU A 35 2.85 6.20 -14.26
CA LEU A 35 2.90 7.67 -14.39
C LEU A 35 4.34 8.17 -14.51
N ALA A 36 4.57 9.15 -15.39
CA ALA A 36 5.91 9.68 -15.67
C ALA A 36 6.61 10.20 -14.40
N VAL A 37 5.90 10.95 -13.56
CA VAL A 37 6.43 11.46 -12.27
C VAL A 37 6.92 10.35 -11.35
N ASN A 38 6.33 9.16 -11.42
CA ASN A 38 6.69 8.02 -10.59
C ASN A 38 7.79 7.15 -11.23
N LYS A 39 8.05 7.31 -12.54
CA LYS A 39 9.13 6.61 -13.25
C LYS A 39 10.45 7.37 -13.23
N THR A 40 10.38 8.69 -13.39
CA THR A 40 11.56 9.54 -13.62
C THR A 40 11.71 10.67 -12.60
N GLY A 41 10.68 10.94 -11.79
CA GLY A 41 10.78 11.93 -10.72
C GLY A 41 11.63 11.43 -9.56
N ALA A 42 12.05 12.35 -8.70
CA ALA A 42 12.74 12.05 -7.46
C ALA A 42 12.15 12.88 -6.32
N TYR A 43 12.03 12.25 -5.16
CA TYR A 43 11.64 12.89 -3.91
C TYR A 43 12.88 13.47 -3.23
N VAL A 44 12.80 14.75 -2.87
CA VAL A 44 13.80 15.44 -2.08
C VAL A 44 13.13 15.86 -0.77
N SER A 45 13.64 15.36 0.35
CA SER A 45 13.16 15.81 1.66
C SER A 45 13.78 17.16 2.00
N VAL A 46 12.94 18.08 2.45
CA VAL A 46 13.36 19.33 3.06
C VAL A 46 13.00 19.23 4.52
N GLN A 47 14.00 19.29 5.40
CA GLN A 47 13.79 19.28 6.84
C GLN A 47 14.42 20.54 7.42
N GLU A 48 13.63 21.33 8.17
CA GLU A 48 14.09 22.57 8.84
C GLU A 48 14.78 23.57 7.88
N GLY A 49 14.37 23.60 6.62
CA GLY A 49 14.96 24.48 5.59
C GLY A 49 16.27 23.95 4.98
N LEU A 50 16.78 22.79 5.42
CA LEU A 50 17.90 22.11 4.79
C LEU A 50 17.38 21.12 3.73
N VAL A 51 17.88 21.28 2.50
CA VAL A 51 17.62 20.32 1.42
C VAL A 51 18.51 19.12 1.62
N MET A 52 17.92 17.95 1.87
CA MET A 52 18.66 16.70 1.92
C MET A 52 19.12 16.33 0.52
N THR A 53 20.43 16.16 0.32
CA THR A 53 21.03 15.89 -1.00
C THR A 53 20.76 14.48 -1.53
N ASN A 54 20.19 13.60 -0.71
CA ASN A 54 19.87 12.23 -1.09
C ASN A 54 18.46 12.18 -1.70
N ALA A 55 18.36 12.57 -2.96
CA ALA A 55 17.14 12.41 -3.74
C ALA A 55 16.84 10.90 -3.90
N VAL A 56 15.61 10.50 -3.59
CA VAL A 56 15.15 9.12 -3.80
C VAL A 56 14.31 9.09 -5.06
N GLU A 57 14.74 8.34 -6.09
CA GLU A 57 13.94 8.19 -7.30
C GLU A 57 12.58 7.56 -6.98
N ASN A 58 11.50 8.17 -7.48
CA ASN A 58 10.13 7.79 -7.14
C ASN A 58 9.81 6.34 -7.51
N LYS A 59 10.48 5.80 -8.54
CA LYS A 59 10.31 4.43 -9.02
C LYS A 59 10.53 3.38 -7.91
N HIS A 60 11.35 3.71 -6.91
CA HIS A 60 11.65 2.80 -5.80
C HIS A 60 10.48 2.62 -4.83
N PHE A 61 9.54 3.57 -4.74
CA PHE A 61 8.33 3.40 -3.94
C PHE A 61 7.34 2.40 -4.57
N PHE A 62 7.39 2.19 -5.88
CA PHE A 62 6.41 1.36 -6.62
C PHE A 62 6.96 -0.02 -7.02
N ARG A 63 7.42 -0.83 -6.06
CA ARG A 63 8.08 -2.14 -6.29
C ARG A 63 7.21 -3.18 -7.01
N LYS A 64 6.64 -4.15 -6.28
CA LYS A 64 5.75 -5.20 -6.83
C LYS A 64 4.32 -5.02 -6.33
N GLY A 65 4.17 -4.71 -5.04
CA GLY A 65 2.87 -4.62 -4.36
C GLY A 65 2.04 -5.90 -4.46
N ILE A 66 2.73 -7.04 -4.54
CA ILE A 66 2.10 -8.36 -4.63
C ILE A 66 2.08 -8.97 -3.23
N MET A 67 0.89 -9.42 -2.88
CA MET A 67 0.59 -10.18 -1.68
C MET A 67 1.44 -11.46 -1.60
N GLY A 68 2.10 -11.72 -0.47
CA GLY A 68 2.93 -12.93 -0.30
C GLY A 68 4.35 -12.88 -0.88
N ASN A 69 4.79 -11.75 -1.46
CA ASN A 69 6.16 -11.61 -2.00
C ASN A 69 7.26 -11.74 -0.92
N TRP A 70 6.92 -11.76 0.37
CA TRP A 70 7.86 -12.05 1.46
C TRP A 70 8.53 -13.44 1.30
N ARG A 71 7.85 -14.40 0.68
CA ARG A 71 8.36 -15.76 0.42
C ARG A 71 9.63 -15.79 -0.43
N ASN A 72 9.88 -14.74 -1.21
CA ASN A 72 11.09 -14.60 -2.02
C ASN A 72 12.30 -14.09 -1.22
N HIS A 73 12.11 -13.75 0.05
CA HIS A 73 13.13 -13.08 0.87
C HIS A 73 13.31 -13.72 2.26
N MET A 74 12.40 -14.59 2.71
CA MET A 74 12.45 -15.23 4.02
C MET A 74 12.32 -16.74 3.89
N THR A 75 13.04 -17.46 4.75
CA THR A 75 12.80 -18.89 4.96
C THR A 75 11.49 -19.09 5.73
N SER A 76 10.93 -20.30 5.67
CA SER A 76 9.73 -20.66 6.45
C SER A 76 9.95 -20.48 7.96
N GLU A 77 11.16 -20.73 8.45
CA GLU A 77 11.52 -20.53 9.85
C GLU A 77 11.49 -19.05 10.25
N MET A 78 12.06 -18.16 9.43
CA MET A 78 12.01 -16.71 9.66
C MET A 78 10.58 -16.18 9.69
N ALA A 79 9.73 -16.68 8.77
CA ALA A 79 8.33 -16.30 8.72
C ALA A 79 7.57 -16.77 9.96
N ALA A 80 7.71 -18.05 10.35
CA ALA A 80 7.07 -18.60 11.54
C ALA A 80 7.49 -17.85 12.83
N ARG A 81 8.77 -17.48 12.92
CA ARG A 81 9.26 -16.65 14.03
C ARG A 81 8.59 -15.27 14.05
N LEU A 82 8.44 -14.63 12.90
CA LEU A 82 7.79 -13.32 12.80
C LEU A 82 6.30 -13.41 13.12
N ASP A 83 5.62 -14.46 12.66
CA ASP A 83 4.20 -14.72 12.95
C ASP A 83 3.97 -14.77 14.46
N GLY A 84 4.82 -15.50 15.20
CA GLY A 84 4.73 -15.56 16.67
C GLY A 84 4.99 -14.22 17.37
N ILE A 85 5.94 -13.41 16.88
CA ILE A 85 6.20 -12.06 17.42
C ILE A 85 4.98 -11.17 17.24
N VAL A 86 4.36 -11.20 16.05
CA VAL A 86 3.21 -10.37 15.73
C VAL A 86 1.97 -10.83 16.50
N GLU A 87 1.75 -12.14 16.62
CA GLU A 87 0.63 -12.71 17.39
C GLU A 87 0.68 -12.27 18.85
N GLU A 88 1.84 -12.39 19.51
CA GLU A 88 1.99 -11.97 20.90
C GLU A 88 1.81 -10.45 21.05
N ALA A 89 2.35 -9.65 20.12
CA ALA A 89 2.21 -8.19 20.15
C ALA A 89 0.75 -7.71 19.95
N LEU A 90 -0.06 -8.47 19.19
CA LEU A 90 -1.45 -8.14 18.90
C LEU A 90 -2.45 -8.84 19.83
N LYS A 91 -1.96 -9.67 20.76
CA LYS A 91 -2.81 -10.41 21.70
C LYS A 91 -3.70 -9.47 22.50
N GLY A 92 -5.00 -9.77 22.51
CA GLY A 92 -6.00 -8.96 23.21
C GLY A 92 -6.46 -7.70 22.46
N SER A 93 -5.90 -7.37 21.30
CA SER A 93 -6.35 -6.23 20.49
C SER A 93 -7.68 -6.48 19.75
N GLY A 94 -8.11 -7.74 19.65
CA GLY A 94 -9.23 -8.16 18.81
C GLY A 94 -8.91 -8.17 17.31
N PHE A 95 -7.66 -7.86 16.92
CA PHE A 95 -7.21 -7.90 15.53
C PHE A 95 -6.85 -9.33 15.11
N THR A 96 -7.32 -9.74 13.93
CA THR A 96 -6.93 -10.99 13.28
C THR A 96 -6.62 -10.73 11.82
N PHE A 97 -5.56 -11.34 11.28
CA PHE A 97 -5.30 -11.29 9.84
C PHE A 97 -6.35 -12.11 9.09
N GLY A 98 -7.06 -11.50 8.14
CA GLY A 98 -8.13 -12.14 7.36
C GLY A 98 -7.66 -13.13 6.29
N TYR A 99 -6.52 -13.80 6.47
CA TYR A 99 -6.04 -14.81 5.52
C TYR A 99 -6.56 -16.19 5.88
N THR A 100 -7.45 -16.73 5.05
CA THR A 100 -7.68 -18.17 4.98
C THR A 100 -6.53 -18.80 4.20
N ASN A 101 -5.72 -19.63 4.85
CA ASN A 101 -4.82 -20.55 4.18
C ASN A 101 -5.65 -21.52 3.33
N THR A 102 -5.74 -21.31 2.02
CA THR A 102 -5.91 -22.44 1.09
C THR A 102 -4.54 -23.02 0.83
N SER A 103 -4.12 -23.87 1.77
CA SER A 103 -3.05 -24.85 1.58
C SER A 103 -3.74 -26.16 1.19
N ASN A 104 -3.50 -26.63 -0.04
CA ASN A 104 -3.39 -28.05 -0.34
C ASN A 104 -2.03 -28.24 -0.99
#